data_AF-A0AAE9SLN2-F1
#
_entry.id   AF-A0AAE9SLN2-F1
#
_cell.length_a   1.000
_cell.length_b   1.000
_cell.length_c   1.000
_cell.angle_alpha   90.00
_cell.angle_beta   90.00
_cell.angle_gamma   90.00
#
_symmetry.space_group_name_H-M   'P 1'
#
loop_
_entity.id
_entity.type
_entity.pdbx_description
1 polymer ?
#
loop_
_entity_poly.entity_id
_entity_poly.type
_entity_poly.pdbx_seq_one_letter_code
_entity_poly.pdbx_strand_id
1 'polypeptide(L)' 'MTLKVSLDSLKSNNFKSGDIVTCMLPGNLPHIGIVTDELSTDKRRPLIVHNIGGGVVLEDMLFDYPITGHYRFEPK' A
#
# COMPACT_ATOMS: atom_id res chain seq x y z
N MET A 1 -12.83 18.84 7.85
CA MET A 1 -12.71 17.52 8.50
C MET A 1 -11.34 16.97 8.12
N THR A 2 -10.35 17.13 8.99
CA THR A 2 -8.97 16.69 8.71
C THR A 2 -8.79 15.32 9.31
N LEU A 3 -8.75 14.28 8.47
CA LEU A 3 -8.34 12.94 8.91
C LEU A 3 -6.84 13.02 9.23
N LYS A 4 -6.49 13.03 10.52
CA LYS A 4 -5.13 12.78 10.97
C LYS A 4 -4.87 11.29 10.82
N VAL A 5 -4.22 10.88 9.74
CA VAL A 5 -3.61 9.55 9.68
C VAL A 5 -2.51 9.53 10.74
N SER A 6 -2.65 8.67 11.75
CA SER A 6 -1.63 8.51 12.79
C SER A 6 -0.39 7.88 12.17
N LEU A 7 0.81 8.39 12.45
CA LEU A 7 2.07 7.77 12.01
C LEU A 7 2.19 6.32 12.50
N ASP A 8 1.52 5.97 13.60
CA ASP A 8 1.49 4.61 14.11
C ASP A 8 0.75 3.63 13.20
N SER A 9 -0.18 4.09 12.34
CA SER A 9 -0.85 3.23 11.36
C SER A 9 0.03 2.91 10.16
N LEU A 10 1.10 3.67 9.92
CA LEU A 10 2.00 3.54 8.75
C LEU A 10 3.26 2.72 9.02
N LYS A 11 3.29 1.91 10.10
CA LYS A 11 4.37 0.96 10.33
C LYS A 11 4.20 -0.25 9.41
N SER A 12 5.29 -0.73 8.81
CA SER A 12 5.26 -1.88 7.91
C SER A 12 4.59 -3.13 8.51
N ASN A 13 4.80 -3.39 9.80
CA ASN A 13 4.18 -4.52 10.51
C ASN A 13 2.64 -4.46 10.61
N ASN A 14 2.01 -3.32 10.31
CA ASN A 14 0.55 -3.21 10.29
C ASN A 14 -0.06 -3.64 8.95
N PHE A 15 0.75 -3.77 7.91
CA PHE A 15 0.30 -4.18 6.58
C PHE A 15 0.43 -5.69 6.47
N LYS A 16 -0.70 -6.37 6.27
CA LYS A 16 -0.78 -7.82 6.15
C LYS A 16 -1.08 -8.20 4.72
N SER A 17 -0.59 -9.37 4.29
CA SER A 17 -0.94 -9.92 2.97
C SER A 17 -2.47 -9.95 2.78
N GLY A 18 -2.90 -9.50 1.61
CA GLY A 18 -4.30 -9.31 1.23
C GLY A 18 -4.93 -7.99 1.68
N ASP A 19 -4.20 -7.14 2.41
CA ASP A 19 -4.66 -5.76 2.65
C ASP A 19 -4.66 -4.95 1.36
N ILE A 20 -5.58 -4.01 1.26
CA ILE A 20 -5.71 -3.07 0.16
C ILE A 20 -5.20 -1.71 0.63
N VAL A 21 -4.31 -1.10 -0.15
CA VAL A 21 -3.81 0.25 0.08
C VAL A 21 -4.23 1.16 -1.06
N THR A 22 -4.59 2.39 -0.72
CA THR A 22 -4.80 3.44 -1.71
C THR A 22 -3.74 4.51 -1.51
N CYS A 23 -3.20 5.04 -2.61
CA CYS A 23 -2.21 6.10 -2.57
C CYS A 23 -2.49 7.16 -3.65
N MET A 24 -1.82 8.30 -3.55
CA MET A 24 -1.88 9.36 -4.54
C MET A 24 -0.55 9.46 -5.29
N LEU A 25 -0.54 9.10 -6.57
CA LEU A 25 0.64 9.25 -7.43
C LEU A 25 0.82 10.72 -7.85
N PRO A 26 2.00 11.11 -8.35
CA PRO A 26 2.23 12.44 -8.93
C PRO A 26 1.18 12.77 -9.99
N GLY A 27 0.72 14.03 -10.00
CA GLY A 27 -0.35 14.47 -10.90
C GLY A 27 -1.76 14.22 -10.38
N ASN A 28 -1.94 13.95 -9.09
CA ASN A 28 -3.25 13.72 -8.46
C ASN A 28 -3.98 12.51 -9.05
N LEU A 29 -3.22 11.43 -9.29
CA LEU A 29 -3.73 10.18 -9.83
C LEU A 29 -3.96 9.18 -8.69
N PRO A 30 -5.21 8.93 -8.27
CA PRO A 30 -5.49 7.94 -7.23
C PRO A 30 -5.14 6.54 -7.74
N HIS A 31 -4.49 5.74 -6.89
CA HIS A 31 -4.06 4.40 -7.24
C HIS A 31 -4.34 3.41 -6.11
N ILE A 32 -4.48 2.13 -6.49
CA ILE A 32 -4.77 1.02 -5.58
C ILE A 32 -3.68 -0.04 -5.75
N GLY A 33 -3.15 -0.51 -4.64
CA GLY A 33 -2.27 -1.67 -4.57
C GLY A 33 -2.78 -2.70 -3.57
N ILE A 34 -2.32 -3.94 -3.72
CA ILE A 34 -2.58 -5.02 -2.77
C ILE A 34 -1.26 -5.39 -2.11
N VAL A 35 -1.29 -5.49 -0.78
CA VAL A 35 -0.15 -5.94 0.02
C VAL A 35 0.06 -7.43 -0.20
N THR A 36 1.26 -7.84 -0.58
CA THR A 36 1.61 -9.26 -0.74
C THR A 36 2.30 -9.82 0.50
N ASP A 37 2.60 -11.11 0.48
CA ASP A 37 3.43 -11.79 1.48
C ASP A 37 4.93 -11.79 1.13
N GLU A 38 5.30 -11.31 -0.06
CA GLU A 38 6.70 -11.09 -0.43
C GLU A 38 7.25 -9.83 0.25
N LEU A 39 8.51 -9.87 0.67
CA LEU A 39 9.18 -8.77 1.34
C LEU A 39 10.22 -8.11 0.44
N SER A 40 10.39 -6.80 0.65
CA SER A 40 11.57 -6.03 0.23
C SER A 40 12.89 -6.75 0.54
N THR A 41 13.95 -6.41 -0.22
CA THR A 41 15.27 -7.03 -0.08
C THR A 41 15.84 -6.92 1.35
N ASP A 42 15.54 -5.83 2.06
CA ASP A 42 15.94 -5.61 3.45
C ASP A 42 15.06 -6.31 4.50
N LYS A 43 14.00 -7.01 4.04
CA LYS A 43 13.00 -7.72 4.83
C LYS A 43 12.20 -6.83 5.80
N ARG A 44 12.07 -5.53 5.53
CA ARG A 44 11.41 -4.58 6.45
C ARG A 44 9.96 -4.30 6.13
N ARG A 45 9.56 -4.46 4.87
CA ARG A 45 8.20 -4.14 4.39
C ARG A 45 7.73 -5.11 3.31
N PRO A 46 6.42 -5.38 3.23
CA PRO A 46 5.86 -6.17 2.15
C PRO A 46 5.90 -5.40 0.82
N LEU A 47 6.01 -6.16 -0.26
CA LEU A 47 5.88 -5.66 -1.62
C LEU A 47 4.40 -5.39 -1.94
N ILE A 48 4.18 -4.51 -2.91
CA ILE A 48 2.86 -4.18 -3.41
C ILE A 48 2.72 -4.79 -4.80
N VAL A 49 1.64 -5.54 -5.03
CA VAL A 49 1.21 -5.85 -6.39
C VAL A 49 0.23 -4.77 -6.85
N HIS A 50 0.50 -4.23 -8.02
CA HIS A 50 -0.26 -3.12 -8.59
C HIS A 50 -0.14 -3.12 -10.12
N ASN A 51 -0.79 -2.15 -10.76
CA ASN A 51 -0.71 -1.97 -12.21
C ASN A 51 -0.58 -0.47 -12.53
N ILE A 52 0.59 0.09 -12.22
CA ILE A 52 0.97 1.44 -12.66
C ILE A 52 1.60 1.30 -14.04
N GLY A 53 0.97 1.88 -15.05
CA GLY A 53 1.45 1.82 -16.43
C GLY A 53 0.91 0.61 -17.20
N GLY A 54 1.81 -0.26 -17.67
CA GLY A 54 1.55 -1.21 -18.76
C GLY A 54 1.29 -2.66 -18.37
N GLY A 55 1.03 -2.98 -17.11
CA GLY A 55 0.83 -4.36 -16.66
C GLY A 55 0.96 -4.55 -15.15
N VAL A 56 0.70 -5.77 -14.69
CA VAL A 56 0.83 -6.14 -13.27
C VAL A 56 2.30 -6.22 -12.89
N VAL A 57 2.66 -5.48 -11.85
CA VAL A 57 4.02 -5.39 -11.31
C VAL A 57 3.99 -5.67 -9.81
N LEU A 58 5.01 -6.38 -9.33
CA LEU A 58 5.32 -6.52 -7.92
C LEU A 58 6.47 -5.56 -7.60
N GLU A 59 6.24 -4.56 -6.76
CA GLU A 59 7.20 -3.47 -6.52
C GLU A 59 7.32 -3.11 -5.04
N ASP A 60 8.52 -2.68 -4.65
CA ASP A 60 8.84 -2.23 -3.31
C ASP A 60 8.43 -0.77 -3.09
N MET A 61 7.12 -0.49 -3.20
CA MET A 61 6.58 0.88 -3.26
C MET A 61 5.60 1.26 -2.14
N LEU A 62 5.49 0.45 -1.08
CA LEU A 62 4.47 0.62 -0.02
C LEU A 62 4.45 2.04 0.58
N PHE A 63 5.61 2.70 0.69
CA PHE A 63 5.73 4.04 1.30
C PHE A 63 6.30 5.10 0.35
N ASP A 64 6.35 4.81 -0.95
CA ASP A 64 6.92 5.72 -1.94
C ASP A 64 5.97 6.89 -2.26
N TYR A 65 4.66 6.69 -2.05
CA TYR A 65 3.62 7.69 -2.26
C TYR A 65 2.73 7.86 -1.03
N PRO A 66 2.08 9.03 -0.86
CA PRO A 66 1.16 9.26 0.24
C PRO A 66 0.03 8.22 0.25
N ILE A 67 -0.02 7.39 1.30
CA ILE A 67 -1.15 6.49 1.54
C ILE A 67 -2.37 7.32 1.94
N THR A 68 -3.45 7.14 1.19
CA THR A 68 -4.75 7.80 1.39
C THR A 68 -5.77 6.87 2.06
N GLY A 69 -5.47 5.57 2.15
CA GLY A 69 -6.34 4.58 2.76
C GLY A 69 -5.68 3.21 2.91
N HIS A 70 -6.14 2.46 3.91
CA HIS A 70 -5.70 1.10 4.22
C HIS A 70 -6.93 0.31 4.67
N TYR A 71 -7.21 -0.80 4.01
CA TYR A 71 -8.43 -1.57 4.16
C TYR A 71 -8.12 -3.06 4.20
N ARG A 72 -8.93 -3.82 4.93
CA ARG A 72 -8.92 -5.28 4.87
C ARG A 72 -10.35 -5.77 4.67
N PHE A 73 -10.54 -6.65 3.69
CA PHE A 73 -11.84 -7.25 3.45
C PHE A 73 -12.11 -8.36 4.47
N GLU A 74 -13.24 -8.29 5.16
CA GLU A 74 -13.73 -9.33 6.07
C GLU A 74 -15.02 -9.91 5.47
N PRO A 75 -15.01 -11.17 4.98
CA PRO A 75 -16.21 -11.81 4.47
C PRO A 75 -17.24 -12.01 5.58
N LYS A 76 -18.52 -11.97 5.21
CA LYS A 76 -19.66 -12.26 6.11
C LYS A 76 -19.99 -13.74 6.15
#